data_AF-A0A7V2HJC7-F1
#
_entry.id   AF-A0A7V2HJC7-F1
#
_cell.length_a   1.000
_cell.length_b   1.000
_cell.length_c   1.000
_cell.angle_alpha   90.00
_cell.angle_beta   90.00
_cell.angle_gamma   90.00
#
_symmetry.space_group_name_H-M   'P 1'
#
loop_
_entity.id
_entity.type
_entity.pdbx_description
1 polymer ?
#
loop_
_entity_poly.entity_id
_entity_poly.type
_entity_poly.pdbx_seq_one_letter_code
_entity_poly.pdbx_strand_id
1 'polypeptide(L)'
;MAGSVAKEVLARLGIAGDVLTGDLVSVNPATGEELGRVRQMGPGDYDALVDRCAAAFERWRLRPAPERGLIVREIGETLRRHKDDLGALLTPESGKILAEGRG
;
A
#
# COMPACT_ATOMS: atom_id res chain seq x y z
N MET A 1 -2.42 -4.43 21.34
CA MET A 1 -3.73 -4.36 20.67
C MET A 1 -3.67 -3.59 19.33
N ALA A 2 -2.54 -2.95 18.95
CA ALA A 2 -2.39 -2.21 17.68
C ALA A 2 -2.23 -3.05 16.40
N GLY A 3 -1.69 -4.28 16.49
CA GLY A 3 -1.63 -5.21 15.36
C GLY A 3 -3.01 -5.68 14.83
N SER A 4 -4.12 -5.35 15.52
CA SER A 4 -5.47 -5.64 15.03
C SER A 4 -5.93 -4.62 13.99
N VAL A 5 -5.63 -3.32 14.19
CA VAL A 5 -6.14 -2.25 13.31
C VAL A 5 -5.56 -2.35 11.90
N ALA A 6 -4.25 -2.56 11.76
CA ALA A 6 -3.62 -2.72 10.45
C ALA A 6 -4.19 -3.94 9.71
N LYS A 7 -4.34 -5.08 10.40
CA LYS A 7 -4.94 -6.30 9.83
C LYS A 7 -6.40 -6.08 9.42
N GLU A 8 -7.20 -5.41 10.25
CA GLU A 8 -8.60 -5.10 9.97
C GLU A 8 -8.77 -4.13 8.81
N VAL A 9 -7.90 -3.12 8.69
CA VAL A 9 -7.88 -2.22 7.54
C VAL A 9 -7.49 -2.97 6.27
N LEU A 10 -6.42 -3.77 6.29
CA LEU A 10 -5.99 -4.55 5.12
C LEU A 10 -7.07 -5.53 4.66
N ALA A 11 -7.77 -6.19 5.59
CA ALA A 11 -8.90 -7.05 5.27
C ALA A 11 -10.04 -6.28 4.56
N ARG A 12 -10.38 -5.07 5.03
CA ARG A 12 -11.38 -4.20 4.38
C ARG A 12 -10.95 -3.74 2.99
N LEU A 13 -9.65 -3.56 2.78
CA LEU A 13 -9.06 -3.25 1.46
C LEU A 13 -8.95 -4.48 0.54
N GLY A 14 -9.35 -5.68 1.01
CA GLY A 14 -9.23 -6.92 0.25
C GLY A 14 -7.78 -7.40 0.08
N ILE A 15 -6.87 -6.90 0.91
CA ILE A 15 -5.45 -7.27 0.90
C ILE A 15 -5.27 -8.43 1.87
N ALA A 16 -4.77 -9.56 1.35
CA ALA A 16 -4.48 -10.73 2.16
C ALA A 16 -3.45 -10.40 3.26
N GLY A 17 -3.64 -10.96 4.45
CA GLY A 17 -2.79 -10.68 5.61
C GLY A 17 -1.39 -11.30 5.53
N ASP A 18 -1.11 -12.09 4.50
CA ASP A 18 0.22 -12.66 4.22
C ASP A 18 1.25 -11.57 3.90
N VAL A 19 0.81 -10.37 3.50
CA VAL A 19 1.68 -9.19 3.37
C VAL A 19 2.33 -8.76 4.69
N LEU A 20 1.79 -9.19 5.83
CA LEU A 20 2.31 -8.90 7.18
C LEU A 20 3.15 -10.04 7.79
N THR A 21 3.83 -10.84 6.97
CA THR A 21 4.62 -12.02 7.39
C THR A 21 6.13 -11.82 7.39
N GLY A 22 6.61 -10.58 7.27
CA GLY A 22 8.04 -10.30 7.20
C GLY A 22 8.73 -10.07 8.53
N ASP A 23 9.97 -9.58 8.45
CA ASP A 23 10.83 -9.32 9.61
C ASP A 23 10.97 -7.83 9.96
N LEU A 24 10.67 -6.92 9.02
CA LEU A 24 10.76 -5.48 9.26
C LEU A 24 9.52 -5.02 10.02
N VAL A 25 9.72 -4.58 11.26
CA VAL A 25 8.65 -4.11 12.13
C VAL A 25 8.22 -2.69 11.74
N SER A 26 6.94 -2.50 11.42
CA SER A 26 6.30 -1.18 11.34
C SER A 26 5.77 -0.82 12.71
N VAL A 27 6.07 0.39 13.17
CA VAL A 27 5.76 0.86 14.52
C VAL A 27 5.01 2.18 14.47
N ASN A 28 4.13 2.39 15.45
CA ASN A 28 3.51 3.69 15.65
C ASN A 28 4.49 4.64 16.35
N PRO A 29 4.90 5.76 15.74
CA PRO A 29 5.90 6.65 16.33
C PRO A 29 5.38 7.40 17.57
N ALA A 30 4.06 7.54 17.73
CA ALA A 30 3.46 8.21 18.88
C ALA A 30 3.38 7.33 20.14
N THR A 31 3.28 6.00 19.97
CA THR A 31 3.05 5.05 21.07
C THR A 31 4.14 3.98 21.21
N GLY A 32 4.97 3.78 20.19
CA GLY A 32 5.94 2.69 20.09
C GLY A 32 5.32 1.31 19.79
N GLU A 33 4.01 1.24 19.54
CA GLU A 33 3.32 -0.03 19.32
C GLU A 33 3.64 -0.63 17.94
N GLU A 34 3.82 -1.96 17.88
CA GLU A 34 3.95 -2.70 16.62
C GLU A 34 2.61 -2.74 15.86
N LEU A 35 2.63 -2.28 14.60
CA LEU A 35 1.49 -2.27 13.68
C LEU A 35 1.44 -3.54 12.83
N GLY A 36 2.61 -4.07 12.46
CA GLY A 36 2.75 -5.28 11.67
C GLY A 36 4.19 -5.46 11.19
N ARG A 37 4.44 -6.54 10.45
CA ARG A 37 5.79 -6.85 9.94
C ARG A 37 5.79 -7.04 8.44
N VAL A 38 6.58 -6.24 7.73
CA VAL A 38 6.61 -6.26 6.27
C VAL A 38 7.82 -7.04 5.78
N ARG A 39 7.63 -7.82 4.71
CA ARG A 39 8.74 -8.52 4.06
C ARG A 39 9.60 -7.52 3.31
N GLN A 40 10.90 -7.56 3.55
CA GLN A 40 11.86 -6.79 2.76
C GLN A 40 12.24 -7.59 1.51
N MET A 41 12.37 -6.88 0.40
CA MET A 41 12.89 -7.45 -0.84
C MET A 41 14.42 -7.48 -0.79
N GLY A 42 15.02 -8.60 -1.21
CA GLY A 42 16.47 -8.70 -1.40
C GLY A 42 16.92 -8.22 -2.79
N PRO A 43 18.25 -8.17 -3.05
CA PRO A 43 18.78 -7.77 -4.35
C PRO A 43 18.24 -8.61 -5.53
N GLY A 44 18.14 -9.93 -5.38
CA GLY A 44 17.58 -10.79 -6.43
C GLY A 44 16.08 -10.58 -6.69
N ASP A 45 15.30 -10.27 -5.64
CA ASP A 45 13.88 -9.91 -5.79
C ASP A 45 13.74 -8.58 -6.55
N TYR A 46 14.67 -7.64 -6.32
CA TYR A 46 14.72 -6.36 -7.00
C TYR A 46 14.99 -6.52 -8.49
N ASP A 47 16.03 -7.26 -8.88
CA ASP A 47 16.38 -7.46 -10.29
C ASP A 47 15.21 -8.11 -11.05
N ALA A 48 14.64 -9.17 -10.49
CA ALA A 48 13.47 -9.83 -11.08
C ALA A 48 12.24 -8.91 -11.18
N LEU A 49 12.05 -7.99 -10.22
CA LEU A 49 10.95 -7.02 -10.26
C LEU A 49 11.18 -5.99 -11.37
N VAL A 50 12.40 -5.47 -11.51
CA VAL A 50 12.76 -4.49 -12.54
C VAL A 50 12.53 -5.07 -13.94
N ASP A 51 12.95 -6.32 -14.18
CA ASP A 51 12.72 -7.01 -15.45
C ASP A 51 11.22 -7.13 -15.78
N ARG A 52 10.39 -7.50 -14.78
CA ARG A 52 8.94 -7.56 -14.94
C ARG A 52 8.34 -6.19 -15.24
N CYS A 53 8.81 -5.14 -14.57
CA CYS A 53 8.37 -3.76 -14.82
C CYS A 53 8.73 -3.33 -16.25
N ALA A 54 9.93 -3.62 -16.73
CA ALA A 54 10.35 -3.32 -18.10
C ALA A 54 9.47 -4.06 -19.13
N ALA A 55 9.24 -5.35 -18.93
CA ALA A 55 8.37 -6.13 -19.81
C ALA A 55 6.90 -5.65 -19.79
N ALA A 56 6.39 -5.17 -18.65
CA ALA A 56 5.06 -4.58 -18.55
C ALA A 56 4.99 -3.22 -19.28
N PHE A 57 6.04 -2.40 -19.15
CA PHE A 57 6.13 -1.10 -19.82
C PHE A 57 6.05 -1.22 -21.35
N GLU A 58 6.70 -2.22 -21.93
CA GLU A 58 6.66 -2.50 -23.37
C GLU A 58 5.24 -2.66 -23.91
N ARG A 59 4.32 -3.24 -23.12
CA ARG A 59 2.90 -3.33 -23.46
C ARG A 59 2.12 -2.09 -23.09
N TRP A 60 2.43 -1.50 -21.93
CA TRP A 60 1.73 -0.31 -21.42
C TRP A 60 1.90 0.91 -22.34
N ARG A 61 3.12 1.12 -22.88
CA ARG A 61 3.44 2.26 -23.75
C ARG A 61 2.63 2.26 -25.05
N LEU A 62 2.19 1.09 -25.51
CA LEU A 62 1.38 0.93 -26.72
C LEU A 62 -0.12 1.20 -26.48
N ARG A 63 -0.57 1.27 -25.22
CA ARG A 63 -1.97 1.57 -24.93
C ARG A 63 -2.30 3.03 -25.28
N PRO A 64 -3.41 3.33 -25.96
CA PRO A 64 -3.84 4.69 -26.25
C PRO A 64 -3.95 5.58 -25.01
N ALA A 65 -3.64 6.87 -25.15
CA ALA A 65 -3.70 7.81 -24.04
C ALA A 65 -5.08 7.87 -23.32
N PRO A 66 -6.22 7.83 -24.02
CA PRO A 66 -7.53 7.80 -23.36
C PRO A 66 -7.73 6.57 -22.46
N GLU A 67 -7.30 5.39 -22.89
CA GLU A 67 -7.41 4.15 -22.10
C GLU A 67 -6.54 4.21 -20.84
N ARG A 68 -5.31 4.73 -20.96
CA ARG A 68 -4.44 4.94 -19.78
C ARG A 68 -5.08 5.91 -18.80
N GLY A 69 -5.70 6.99 -19.30
CA GLY A 69 -6.43 7.96 -18.48
C GLY A 69 -7.61 7.36 -17.72
N LEU A 70 -8.36 6.44 -18.35
CA LEU A 70 -9.45 5.71 -17.69
C LEU A 70 -8.94 4.86 -16.52
N ILE A 71 -7.82 4.16 -16.69
CA ILE A 71 -7.22 3.34 -15.62
C ILE A 71 -6.76 4.23 -14.45
N VAL A 72 -6.13 5.37 -14.73
CA VAL A 72 -5.74 6.34 -13.68
C VAL A 72 -6.96 6.89 -12.95
N ARG A 73 -8.04 7.18 -13.67
CA ARG A 73 -9.32 7.61 -13.06
C ARG A 73 -9.88 6.54 -12.13
N GLU A 74 -9.91 5.28 -12.55
CA GLU A 74 -10.40 4.15 -11.74
C GLU A 74 -9.56 3.93 -10.48
N ILE A 75 -8.23 4.09 -10.58
CA ILE A 75 -7.34 4.10 -9.40
C ILE A 75 -7.75 5.23 -8.46
N GLY A 76 -7.92 6.45 -8.97
CA GLY A 76 -8.35 7.59 -8.15
C GLY A 76 -9.73 7.42 -7.51
N GLU A 77 -10.68 6.80 -8.21
CA GLU A 77 -12.00 6.46 -7.67
C GLU A 77 -11.91 5.42 -6.55
N THR A 78 -11.07 4.40 -6.72
CA THR A 78 -10.83 3.37 -5.72
C THR A 78 -10.17 3.95 -4.47
N LEU A 79 -9.14 4.80 -4.64
CA LEU A 79 -8.50 5.50 -3.52
C LEU A 79 -9.50 6.39 -2.75
N ARG A 80 -10.37 7.13 -3.46
CA ARG A 80 -11.43 7.93 -2.82
C ARG A 80 -12.45 7.07 -2.06
N ARG A 81 -12.83 5.91 -2.62
CA ARG A 81 -13.75 4.97 -1.97
C ARG A 81 -13.20 4.47 -0.64
N HIS A 82 -11.88 4.28 -0.54
CA HIS A 82 -11.20 3.76 0.65
C HIS A 82 -10.47 4.84 1.46
N LYS A 83 -10.81 6.12 1.27
CA LYS A 83 -10.12 7.26 1.91
C LYS A 83 -10.05 7.15 3.43
N ASP A 84 -11.14 6.72 4.08
CA ASP A 84 -11.19 6.56 5.53
C ASP A 84 -10.33 5.39 6.03
N ASP A 85 -10.38 4.25 5.33
CA ASP A 85 -9.57 3.08 5.64
C ASP A 85 -8.07 3.41 5.53
N LEU A 86 -7.67 4.04 4.41
CA LEU A 86 -6.30 4.46 4.17
C LEU A 86 -5.84 5.50 5.20
N GLY A 87 -6.69 6.46 5.57
CA GLY A 87 -6.37 7.44 6.61
C GLY A 87 -6.19 6.80 7.98
N ALA A 88 -7.02 5.82 8.33
CA ALA A 88 -6.90 5.06 9.57
C ALA A 88 -5.62 4.22 9.66
N LEU A 89 -5.06 3.79 8.52
CA LEU A 89 -3.78 3.09 8.45
C LEU A 89 -2.56 4.04 8.48
N LEU A 90 -2.59 5.10 7.68
CA LEU A 90 -1.47 6.04 7.54
C LEU A 90 -1.19 6.85 8.80
N THR A 91 -2.24 7.19 9.55
CA THR A 91 -2.15 7.97 10.80
C THR A 91 -1.23 7.30 11.82
N PRO A 92 -1.51 6.06 12.28
CA PRO A 92 -0.63 5.39 13.23
C PRO A 92 0.73 5.02 12.64
N GLU A 93 0.85 4.76 11.32
CA GLU A 93 2.15 4.37 10.73
C GLU A 93 3.15 5.52 10.64
N SER A 94 2.68 6.75 10.43
CA SER A 94 3.56 7.91 10.19
C SER A 94 3.49 8.99 11.27
N GLY A 95 2.56 8.87 12.22
CA GLY A 95 2.38 9.83 13.32
C GLY A 95 1.65 11.13 12.95
N LYS A 96 1.14 11.23 11.71
CA LYS A 96 0.34 12.37 11.25
C LYS A 96 -1.05 12.39 11.90
N ILE A 97 -1.75 13.52 11.89
CA ILE A 97 -3.15 13.58 12.35
C ILE A 97 -4.08 12.93 11.32
N LEU A 98 -5.25 12.43 11.75
CA LEU A 98 -6.21 11.76 10.87
C LEU A 98 -6.67 12.64 9.69
N ALA A 99 -6.79 13.95 9.90
CA ALA A 99 -7.11 14.89 8.83
C ALA A 99 -6.07 14.87 7.70
N GLU A 100 -4.78 14.81 8.04
CA GLU A 100 -3.67 14.69 7.07
C GLU A 100 -3.59 13.28 6.46
N GLY A 101 -3.91 12.23 7.22
CA GLY A 101 -3.98 10.85 6.71
C GLY A 101 -5.08 10.63 5.69
N ARG A 102 -6.17 11.37 5.80
CA ARG A 102 -7.27 11.38 4.83
C ARG A 102 -6.90 12.10 3.52
N GLY A 103 -5.85 12.91 3.52
CA GLY A 103 -5.49 13.82 2.42
C GLY A 103 -6.35 15.07 2.37
#